data_AF-A0A022RYF3-F1
#
_entry.id   AF-A0A022RYF3-F1
#
_cell.length_a   1.000
_cell.length_b   1.000
_cell.length_c   1.000
_cell.angle_alpha   90.00
_cell.angle_beta   90.00
_cell.angle_gamma   90.00
#
_symmetry.space_group_name_H-M   'P 1'
#
loop_
_entity.id
_entity.type
_entity.pdbx_description
1 polymer ?
#
loop_
_entity_poly.entity_id
_entity_poly.type
_entity_poly.pdbx_seq_one_letter_code
_entity_poly.pdbx_strand_id
1 'polypeptide(L)'
;MLNFSNCFNIVPNIRNPKALTPVKFAFGLNSSRKTLIIPNPSRLPLFAVSAAMSSAPPSAPVKLVVEYAKSGRSSCKICSKSIASSSVRLGSVSKDPRGFDMTKWHHLNCFPFRNSDPVSSPESIKGFSSLKSSDQESIKKLLDEGAQASEKVSEIEENDDKDPEQGNLKKQKLASEEGAELQLEMVISASDVKEKYKDATLLPKWKAFQTIIFLERDDCLHDSRKIAAFDFDGCLAKTSVKRVGADAWSLMYPSIPEKLQSLYKEGYKLVIFTNESNIERWKNKRQAAVDSKIGRLENFINLVKVPIQVFIACGVSSGKPEDPFRKPKPGMWKIMEKEFNSGLPVDMDQSFYVGDAAGRPNDHSDADIKFAEAVGLKFYVPEEYFIDSN
;
A
#
# COMPACT_ATOMS: atom_id res chain seq x y z
N MET A 1 45.61 -7.36 -7.43
CA MET A 1 45.24 -7.90 -8.75
C MET A 1 43.71 -7.94 -8.80
N LEU A 2 43.11 -7.38 -9.84
CA LEU A 2 41.65 -7.36 -10.02
C LEU A 2 41.19 -8.69 -10.63
N ASN A 3 40.12 -9.29 -10.10
CA ASN A 3 39.37 -10.34 -10.77
C ASN A 3 37.96 -9.82 -11.06
N PHE A 4 37.71 -9.48 -12.33
CA PHE A 4 36.38 -9.21 -12.87
C PHE A 4 35.80 -10.52 -13.45
N SER A 5 34.58 -10.89 -13.05
CA SER A 5 33.65 -11.84 -13.71
C SER A 5 32.38 -11.94 -12.83
N ASN A 6 31.14 -11.93 -13.32
CA ASN A 6 30.62 -11.96 -14.69
C ASN A 6 29.37 -11.07 -14.81
N CYS A 7 29.34 -10.19 -15.81
CA CYS A 7 28.08 -9.65 -16.33
C CYS A 7 27.65 -10.49 -17.55
N PHE A 8 26.38 -10.87 -17.62
CA PHE A 8 25.84 -11.68 -18.71
C PHE A 8 25.77 -10.92 -20.04
N ASN A 9 26.32 -11.50 -21.13
CA ASN A 9 25.76 -11.46 -22.50
C ASN A 9 26.75 -12.03 -23.54
N ILE A 10 26.46 -13.18 -24.18
CA ILE A 10 26.79 -13.47 -25.59
C ILE A 10 25.76 -14.46 -26.18
N VAL A 11 25.13 -14.10 -27.31
CA VAL A 11 24.57 -15.04 -28.32
C VAL A 11 24.88 -14.46 -29.71
N PRO A 12 25.77 -15.10 -30.49
CA PRO A 12 25.47 -15.57 -31.87
C PRO A 12 26.27 -16.85 -32.29
N ASN A 13 26.06 -17.58 -33.40
CA ASN A 13 24.87 -17.85 -34.26
C ASN A 13 25.16 -19.16 -35.09
N ILE A 14 24.14 -19.68 -35.79
CA ILE A 14 24.03 -20.92 -36.60
C ILE A 14 25.16 -21.20 -37.63
N ARG A 15 25.59 -22.48 -37.79
CA ARG A 15 25.68 -23.32 -39.05
C ARG A 15 26.63 -24.55 -38.89
N ASN A 16 26.16 -25.80 -38.77
CA ASN A 16 25.81 -26.82 -39.82
C ASN A 16 26.97 -27.86 -40.07
N PRO A 17 26.83 -28.99 -40.84
CA PRO A 17 26.54 -30.34 -40.29
C PRO A 17 27.46 -31.51 -40.79
N LYS A 18 27.00 -32.78 -40.60
CA LYS A 18 27.58 -34.13 -40.94
C LYS A 18 28.45 -34.70 -39.79
N ALA A 19 28.58 -36.00 -39.47
CA ALA A 19 28.35 -37.32 -40.11
C ALA A 19 28.24 -38.44 -39.00
N LEU A 20 27.89 -39.74 -39.17
CA LEU A 20 27.14 -40.56 -40.17
C LEU A 20 26.81 -41.98 -39.60
N THR A 21 25.52 -42.34 -39.44
CA THR A 21 24.96 -43.73 -39.67
C THR A 21 25.32 -44.91 -38.69
N PRO A 22 24.90 -46.19 -38.90
CA PRO A 22 23.67 -46.72 -38.27
C PRO A 22 23.72 -48.19 -37.74
N VAL A 23 22.66 -48.67 -37.07
CA VAL A 23 22.33 -50.12 -37.01
C VAL A 23 20.81 -50.33 -37.13
N LYS A 24 20.39 -51.30 -37.97
CA LYS A 24 19.02 -51.83 -38.10
C LYS A 24 19.00 -53.32 -37.76
N PHE A 25 17.93 -53.79 -37.11
CA PHE A 25 17.23 -55.08 -37.34
C PHE A 25 15.84 -54.90 -36.67
N ALA A 26 14.71 -54.82 -37.39
CA ALA A 26 13.91 -55.92 -37.95
C ALA A 26 13.52 -56.99 -36.90
N PHE A 27 12.31 -57.56 -36.81
CA PHE A 27 10.93 -57.31 -37.26
C PHE A 27 10.15 -58.51 -36.68
N GLY A 28 8.93 -58.36 -36.18
CA GLY A 28 8.16 -59.51 -35.66
C GLY A 28 6.67 -59.18 -35.48
N LEU A 29 5.82 -59.88 -36.22
CA LEU A 29 4.38 -59.63 -36.30
C LEU A 29 3.61 -60.42 -35.24
N ASN A 30 2.51 -59.87 -34.73
CA ASN A 30 1.25 -60.60 -34.79
C ASN A 30 0.02 -59.69 -34.87
N SER A 31 -1.09 -60.25 -35.36
CA SER A 31 -2.30 -59.54 -35.79
C SER A 31 -3.51 -59.93 -34.95
N SER A 32 -4.40 -58.96 -34.67
CA SER A 32 -5.85 -59.19 -34.74
C SER A 32 -6.62 -57.89 -34.90
N ARG A 33 -7.44 -57.84 -35.95
CA ARG A 33 -8.37 -56.73 -36.24
C ARG A 33 -9.67 -56.90 -35.44
N LYS A 34 -10.32 -55.80 -35.10
CA LYS A 34 -11.78 -55.64 -35.28
C LYS A 34 -12.14 -54.16 -35.45
N THR A 35 -12.54 -53.80 -36.66
CA THR A 35 -13.07 -52.48 -37.04
C THR A 35 -14.60 -52.48 -36.93
N LEU A 36 -15.18 -51.40 -36.44
CA LEU A 36 -16.55 -50.99 -36.77
C LEU A 36 -16.61 -49.48 -37.01
N ILE A 37 -17.60 -49.05 -37.79
CA ILE A 37 -17.60 -47.82 -38.60
C ILE A 37 -18.82 -46.96 -38.22
N ILE A 38 -18.58 -45.65 -37.96
CA ILE A 38 -19.33 -44.43 -38.38
C ILE A 38 -20.89 -44.51 -38.34
N PRO A 39 -21.63 -43.60 -37.64
CA PRO A 39 -21.68 -42.21 -38.11
C PRO A 39 -21.83 -41.05 -37.10
N ASN A 40 -21.44 -39.88 -37.61
CA ASN A 40 -21.75 -38.53 -37.16
C ASN A 40 -23.26 -38.21 -37.28
N PRO A 41 -23.85 -37.47 -36.33
CA PRO A 41 -24.84 -36.47 -36.70
C PRO A 41 -24.62 -35.10 -36.02
N SER A 42 -24.40 -34.09 -36.83
CA SER A 42 -24.61 -32.69 -36.47
C SER A 42 -26.11 -32.36 -36.45
N ARG A 43 -26.66 -31.83 -35.33
CA ARG A 43 -27.52 -30.61 -35.29
C ARG A 43 -28.32 -30.42 -33.96
N LEU A 44 -28.32 -29.15 -33.52
CA LEU A 44 -29.32 -28.45 -32.68
C LEU A 44 -29.39 -28.77 -31.16
N PRO A 45 -29.90 -27.84 -30.32
CA PRO A 45 -30.28 -26.44 -30.58
C PRO A 45 -29.48 -25.40 -29.78
N LEU A 46 -29.52 -24.13 -30.22
CA LEU A 46 -29.19 -22.97 -29.37
C LEU A 46 -30.24 -22.84 -28.26
N PHE A 47 -29.82 -22.82 -27.00
CA PHE A 47 -30.61 -22.24 -25.92
C PHE A 47 -30.20 -20.79 -25.74
N ALA A 48 -31.10 -19.87 -26.11
CA ALA A 48 -30.93 -18.45 -25.83
C ALA A 48 -31.11 -18.21 -24.32
N VAL A 49 -30.01 -17.98 -23.60
CA VAL A 49 -30.07 -17.48 -22.23
C VAL A 49 -30.30 -15.97 -22.31
N SER A 50 -31.56 -15.57 -22.13
CA SER A 50 -31.95 -14.17 -22.14
C SER A 50 -31.27 -13.41 -20.99
N ALA A 51 -30.58 -12.32 -21.31
CA ALA A 51 -29.92 -11.47 -20.32
C ALA A 51 -30.97 -10.66 -19.54
N ALA A 52 -31.47 -11.22 -18.45
CA ALA A 52 -32.28 -10.48 -17.49
C ALA A 52 -31.38 -9.56 -16.66
N MET A 53 -31.49 -8.25 -16.88
CA MET A 53 -30.79 -7.26 -16.06
C MET A 53 -31.44 -7.14 -14.68
N SER A 54 -30.85 -7.80 -13.68
CA SER A 54 -31.20 -7.58 -12.27
C SER A 54 -30.68 -6.22 -11.81
N SER A 55 -31.50 -5.19 -11.92
CA SER A 55 -31.31 -3.93 -11.20
C SER A 55 -31.26 -4.21 -9.69
N ALA A 56 -30.16 -3.83 -9.04
CA ALA A 56 -30.04 -3.95 -7.59
C ALA A 56 -31.12 -3.11 -6.89
N PRO A 57 -31.79 -3.61 -5.84
CA PRO A 57 -32.78 -2.83 -5.10
C PRO A 57 -32.11 -1.66 -4.36
N PRO A 58 -32.78 -0.51 -4.21
CA PRO A 58 -32.27 0.61 -3.44
C PRO A 58 -32.01 0.19 -1.98
N SER A 59 -30.83 0.54 -1.47
CA SER A 59 -30.42 0.22 -0.10
C SER A 59 -31.36 0.85 0.92
N ALA A 60 -31.96 0.02 1.78
CA ALA A 60 -32.82 0.48 2.86
C ALA A 60 -32.05 1.40 3.85
N PRO A 61 -32.71 2.42 4.43
CA PRO A 61 -32.04 3.41 5.29
C PRO A 61 -31.39 2.76 6.52
N VAL A 62 -30.14 3.15 6.77
CA VAL A 62 -29.33 2.62 7.87
C VAL A 62 -29.86 3.17 9.20
N LYS A 63 -30.24 2.30 10.13
CA LYS A 63 -30.74 2.76 11.44
C LYS A 63 -29.57 3.04 12.37
N LEU A 64 -29.37 4.31 12.73
CA LEU A 64 -28.36 4.72 13.71
C LEU A 64 -28.85 4.47 15.14
N VAL A 65 -28.01 3.84 15.96
CA VAL A 65 -28.23 3.63 17.40
C VAL A 65 -27.07 4.18 18.22
N VAL A 66 -27.34 4.64 19.44
CA VAL A 66 -26.32 5.03 20.41
C VAL A 66 -26.61 4.41 21.77
N GLU A 67 -25.59 3.87 22.43
CA GLU A 67 -25.69 3.37 23.80
C GLU A 67 -24.33 3.38 24.51
N TYR A 68 -24.35 3.24 25.84
CA TYR A 68 -23.15 2.84 26.58
C TYR A 68 -22.83 1.38 26.30
N ALA A 69 -21.54 1.07 26.10
CA ALA A 69 -21.08 -0.27 25.83
C ALA A 69 -21.29 -1.19 27.04
N LYS A 70 -22.25 -2.12 26.94
CA LYS A 70 -22.64 -3.08 28.00
C LYS A 70 -21.51 -4.01 28.47
N SER A 71 -20.42 -4.13 27.69
CA SER A 71 -19.16 -4.79 28.08
C SER A 71 -18.05 -4.38 27.12
N GLY A 72 -16.79 -4.57 27.53
CA GLY A 72 -15.59 -4.26 26.72
C GLY A 72 -15.35 -5.14 25.48
N ARG A 73 -16.32 -5.97 25.08
CA ARG A 73 -16.17 -7.01 24.04
C ARG A 73 -16.42 -6.54 22.61
N SER A 74 -16.99 -5.35 22.41
CA SER A 74 -17.16 -4.76 21.08
C SER A 74 -15.88 -4.07 20.62
N SER A 75 -15.48 -4.27 19.37
CA SER A 75 -14.44 -3.49 18.70
C SER A 75 -15.04 -2.45 17.75
N CYS A 76 -14.40 -1.29 17.65
CA CYS A 76 -14.75 -0.24 16.70
C CYS A 76 -14.36 -0.68 15.28
N LYS A 77 -15.28 -0.53 14.32
CA LYS A 77 -15.07 -0.99 12.93
C LYS A 77 -14.11 -0.12 12.11
N ILE A 78 -13.72 1.05 12.59
CA ILE A 78 -12.71 1.90 11.94
C ILE A 78 -11.33 1.71 12.58
N CYS A 79 -11.14 2.10 13.84
CA CYS A 79 -9.82 2.02 14.47
C CYS A 79 -9.43 0.61 14.98
N SER A 80 -10.33 -0.38 14.88
CA SER A 80 -10.16 -1.77 15.36
C SER A 80 -9.86 -1.97 16.85
N LYS A 81 -9.73 -0.90 17.64
CA LYS A 81 -9.55 -0.95 19.11
C LYS A 81 -10.84 -1.42 19.78
N SER A 82 -10.72 -2.02 20.97
CA SER A 82 -11.87 -2.31 21.82
C SER A 82 -12.55 -1.02 22.28
N ILE A 83 -13.87 -1.11 22.45
CA ILE A 83 -14.71 -0.07 23.06
C ILE A 83 -14.88 -0.48 24.52
N ALA A 84 -14.38 0.34 25.45
CA ALA A 84 -14.39 0.04 26.88
C ALA A 84 -15.82 -0.09 27.43
N SER A 85 -16.00 -0.92 28.47
CA SER A 85 -17.30 -1.00 29.15
C SER A 85 -17.73 0.38 29.66
N SER A 86 -19.02 0.67 29.58
CA SER A 86 -19.63 1.95 29.99
C SER A 86 -19.15 3.19 29.22
N SER A 87 -18.40 3.03 28.11
CA SER A 87 -18.10 4.14 27.18
C SER A 87 -19.19 4.28 26.11
N VAL A 88 -19.44 5.50 25.63
CA VAL A 88 -20.44 5.77 24.58
C VAL A 88 -19.97 5.20 23.24
N ARG A 89 -20.87 4.49 22.55
CA ARG A 89 -20.63 3.95 21.21
C ARG A 89 -21.79 4.19 20.27
N LEU A 90 -21.46 4.45 19.01
CA LEU A 90 -22.40 4.61 17.90
C LEU A 90 -22.46 3.31 17.10
N GLY A 91 -23.64 2.93 16.64
CA GLY A 91 -23.90 1.71 15.91
C GLY A 91 -24.72 1.96 14.65
N SER A 92 -24.18 1.61 13.48
CA SER A 92 -25.00 1.52 12.26
C SER A 92 -25.61 0.13 12.17
N VAL A 93 -26.95 0.05 12.17
CA VAL A 93 -27.69 -1.21 12.04
C VAL A 93 -28.07 -1.43 10.59
N SER A 94 -27.55 -2.53 10.03
CA SER A 94 -27.83 -3.03 8.68
C SER A 94 -28.38 -4.45 8.78
N LYS A 95 -29.27 -4.86 7.87
CA LYS A 95 -29.71 -6.26 7.79
C LYS A 95 -28.70 -7.10 7.02
N ASP A 96 -28.42 -8.31 7.49
CA ASP A 96 -27.67 -9.30 6.73
C ASP A 96 -28.56 -9.95 5.63
N PRO A 97 -27.97 -10.68 4.65
CA PRO A 97 -28.74 -11.32 3.58
C PRO A 97 -29.74 -12.41 4.05
N ARG A 98 -29.75 -12.76 5.33
CA ARG A 98 -30.70 -13.69 5.96
C ARG A 98 -31.77 -12.96 6.78
N GLY A 99 -31.75 -11.63 6.78
CA GLY A 99 -32.73 -10.75 7.44
C GLY A 99 -32.40 -10.36 8.89
N PHE A 100 -31.25 -10.77 9.45
CA PHE A 100 -30.87 -10.46 10.82
C PHE A 100 -30.20 -9.09 10.95
N ASP A 101 -30.53 -8.36 12.03
CA ASP A 101 -29.91 -7.06 12.33
C ASP A 101 -28.43 -7.24 12.75
N MET A 102 -27.51 -6.69 11.96
CA MET A 102 -26.08 -6.60 12.26
C MET A 102 -25.71 -5.15 12.57
N THR A 103 -25.30 -4.89 13.81
CA THR A 103 -24.79 -3.58 14.24
C THR A 103 -23.27 -3.49 14.06
N LYS A 104 -22.81 -2.53 13.26
CA LYS A 104 -21.40 -2.14 13.19
C LYS A 104 -21.15 -1.06 14.24
N TRP A 105 -20.36 -1.39 15.28
CA TRP A 105 -20.05 -0.47 16.38
C TRP A 105 -18.82 0.39 16.12
N HIS A 106 -18.84 1.63 16.62
CA HIS A 106 -17.78 2.63 16.50
C HIS A 106 -17.60 3.38 17.84
N HIS A 107 -16.39 3.86 18.13
CA HIS A 107 -16.21 4.91 19.15
C HIS A 107 -16.87 6.21 18.66
N LEU A 108 -17.24 7.08 19.61
CA LEU A 108 -17.80 8.42 19.36
C LEU A 108 -17.05 9.18 18.25
N ASN A 109 -15.74 9.39 18.44
CA ASN A 109 -14.86 10.12 17.51
C ASN A 109 -14.40 9.28 16.30
N CYS A 110 -14.89 8.05 16.16
CA CYS A 110 -14.58 7.16 15.03
C CYS A 110 -15.83 6.81 14.22
N PHE A 111 -16.95 7.51 14.41
CA PHE A 111 -18.13 7.33 13.57
C PHE A 111 -18.03 8.27 12.35
N PRO A 112 -18.18 7.76 11.11
CA PRO A 112 -17.96 8.55 9.90
C PRO A 112 -19.21 9.38 9.55
N PHE A 113 -19.47 10.45 10.30
CA PHE A 113 -20.64 11.32 10.13
C PHE A 113 -20.77 11.98 8.73
N ARG A 114 -19.76 11.92 7.86
CA ARG A 114 -19.69 12.69 6.61
C ARG A 114 -20.05 11.93 5.32
N ASN A 115 -20.18 10.59 5.34
CA ASN A 115 -20.18 9.80 4.09
C ASN A 115 -21.47 9.01 3.76
N SER A 116 -22.53 9.04 4.58
CA SER A 116 -23.88 8.59 4.19
C SER A 116 -24.95 9.10 5.17
N ASP A 117 -26.12 9.44 4.62
CA ASP A 117 -27.39 9.74 5.30
C ASP A 117 -27.46 11.05 6.15
N PRO A 118 -28.39 11.97 5.84
CA PRO A 118 -28.59 13.17 6.66
C PRO A 118 -29.27 12.80 7.98
N VAL A 119 -28.49 12.79 9.07
CA VAL A 119 -29.03 12.75 10.44
C VAL A 119 -29.64 14.12 10.74
N SER A 120 -30.87 14.35 10.31
CA SER A 120 -31.54 15.66 10.36
C SER A 120 -31.84 16.19 11.77
N SER A 121 -31.61 15.38 12.82
CA SER A 121 -31.51 15.86 14.21
C SER A 121 -30.81 14.82 15.11
N PRO A 122 -29.99 15.25 16.10
CA PRO A 122 -29.44 14.36 17.14
C PRO A 122 -30.51 13.55 17.88
N GLU A 123 -31.69 14.15 18.07
CA GLU A 123 -32.84 13.56 18.75
C GLU A 123 -33.46 12.37 18.00
N SER A 124 -33.22 12.24 16.68
CA SER A 124 -33.67 11.10 15.88
C SER A 124 -32.87 9.81 16.15
N ILE A 125 -31.71 9.91 16.82
CA ILE A 125 -30.83 8.77 17.08
C ILE A 125 -31.42 7.89 18.19
N LYS A 126 -31.71 6.62 17.85
CA LYS A 126 -32.28 5.66 18.81
C LYS A 126 -31.31 5.41 19.97
N GLY A 127 -31.73 5.82 21.17
CA GLY A 127 -30.97 5.69 22.42
C GLY A 127 -30.35 6.99 22.94
N PHE A 128 -30.42 8.09 22.18
CA PHE A 128 -29.85 9.39 22.55
C PHE A 128 -30.39 9.92 23.89
N SER A 129 -31.70 9.83 24.10
CA SER A 129 -32.38 10.23 25.35
C SER A 129 -32.00 9.40 26.58
N SER A 130 -31.31 8.27 26.41
CA SER A 130 -30.85 7.40 27.50
C SER A 130 -29.38 7.66 27.92
N LEU A 131 -28.71 8.63 27.29
CA LEU A 131 -27.37 9.09 27.66
C LEU A 131 -27.43 10.18 28.72
N LYS A 132 -26.31 10.40 29.44
CA LYS A 132 -26.13 11.57 30.32
C LYS A 132 -26.11 12.86 29.50
N SER A 133 -26.57 13.97 30.09
CA SER A 133 -26.64 15.29 29.45
C SER A 133 -25.28 15.76 28.88
N SER A 134 -24.17 15.49 29.57
CA SER A 134 -22.81 15.79 29.08
C SER A 134 -22.43 15.05 27.80
N ASP A 135 -22.89 13.80 27.68
CA ASP A 135 -22.57 12.93 26.55
C ASP A 135 -23.51 13.23 25.37
N GLN A 136 -24.75 13.65 25.65
CA GLN A 136 -25.68 14.21 24.66
C GLN A 136 -25.10 15.48 24.03
N GLU A 137 -24.62 16.42 24.84
CA GLU A 137 -23.99 17.66 24.36
C GLU A 137 -22.73 17.39 23.53
N SER A 138 -21.91 16.42 23.94
CA SER A 138 -20.74 15.96 23.18
C SER A 138 -21.10 15.41 21.79
N ILE A 139 -22.23 14.70 21.66
CA ILE A 139 -22.73 14.21 20.37
C ILE A 139 -23.26 15.35 19.50
N LYS A 140 -24.00 16.31 20.09
CA LYS A 140 -24.51 17.48 19.36
C LYS A 140 -23.37 18.27 18.73
N LYS A 141 -22.36 18.60 19.54
CA LYS A 141 -21.16 19.31 19.07
C LYS A 141 -20.44 18.61 17.91
N LEU A 142 -20.30 17.28 17.97
CA LEU A 142 -19.67 16.51 16.88
C LEU A 142 -20.50 16.45 15.59
N LEU A 143 -21.83 16.60 15.68
CA LEU A 143 -22.71 16.71 14.51
C LEU A 143 -22.62 18.12 13.90
N ASP A 144 -22.60 19.16 14.73
CA ASP A 144 -22.50 20.56 14.30
C ASP A 144 -21.12 20.87 13.64
N GLU A 145 -20.02 20.35 14.22
CA GLU A 145 -18.67 20.37 13.62
C GLU A 145 -18.57 19.52 12.33
N GLY A 146 -19.53 18.61 12.12
CA GLY A 146 -19.71 17.87 10.88
C GLY A 146 -20.26 18.73 9.74
N ALA A 147 -21.23 19.61 10.06
CA ALA A 147 -21.97 20.40 9.07
C ALA A 147 -21.21 21.62 8.54
N GLN A 148 -20.54 22.40 9.40
CA GLN A 148 -19.93 23.68 8.99
C GLN A 148 -18.71 23.56 8.04
N ALA A 149 -18.21 22.35 7.78
CA ALA A 149 -17.20 22.13 6.75
C ALA A 149 -17.76 22.05 5.32
N SER A 150 -19.08 22.17 5.14
CA SER A 150 -19.76 21.99 3.85
C SER A 150 -20.18 23.29 3.14
N GLU A 151 -20.01 24.47 3.75
CA GLU A 151 -20.54 25.76 3.23
C GLU A 151 -19.48 26.77 2.75
N LYS A 152 -18.19 26.44 2.77
CA LYS A 152 -17.10 27.38 2.38
C LYS A 152 -16.44 27.10 1.02
N VAL A 153 -17.19 26.55 0.07
CA VAL A 153 -16.74 26.35 -1.33
C VAL A 153 -17.83 26.75 -2.32
N SER A 154 -18.12 28.05 -2.38
CA SER A 154 -18.81 28.70 -3.50
C SER A 154 -18.46 30.18 -3.52
N GLU A 155 -18.26 30.73 -4.73
CA GLU A 155 -18.06 32.16 -5.06
C GLU A 155 -16.63 32.72 -4.87
N ILE A 156 -15.89 32.74 -5.98
CA ILE A 156 -14.82 33.70 -6.32
C ILE A 156 -15.23 34.34 -7.66
N GLU A 157 -14.80 35.59 -7.89
CA GLU A 157 -14.99 36.52 -9.03
C GLU A 157 -15.86 37.74 -8.62
N GLU A 158 -15.44 39.01 -8.76
CA GLU A 158 -14.28 39.58 -9.48
C GLU A 158 -13.93 41.03 -9.04
N ASN A 159 -12.73 41.51 -9.42
CA ASN A 159 -12.29 42.90 -9.67
C ASN A 159 -11.87 43.92 -8.55
N ASP A 160 -10.55 44.13 -8.53
CA ASP A 160 -9.77 45.38 -8.73
C ASP A 160 -9.67 46.57 -7.73
N ASP A 161 -8.40 46.85 -7.42
CA ASP A 161 -7.70 48.13 -7.19
C ASP A 161 -8.29 49.25 -6.30
N LYS A 162 -7.62 49.47 -5.14
CA LYS A 162 -6.90 50.73 -4.81
C LYS A 162 -6.20 50.71 -3.44
N ASP A 163 -4.91 51.05 -3.45
CA ASP A 163 -4.19 51.75 -2.36
C ASP A 163 -4.02 53.23 -2.82
N PRO A 164 -3.96 54.26 -1.95
CA PRO A 164 -2.73 54.53 -1.20
C PRO A 164 -2.90 55.09 0.24
N GLU A 165 -1.97 54.71 1.13
CA GLU A 165 -1.38 55.54 2.21
C GLU A 165 -2.28 56.00 3.38
N GLN A 166 -1.81 56.35 4.60
CA GLN A 166 -0.48 56.52 5.21
C GLN A 166 -0.66 56.38 6.76
N GLY A 167 0.35 55.99 7.56
CA GLY A 167 0.09 55.83 9.03
C GLY A 167 1.21 55.61 10.06
N ASN A 168 2.47 55.44 9.66
CA ASN A 168 3.71 55.74 10.43
C ASN A 168 3.92 55.28 11.91
N LEU A 169 4.88 54.36 12.09
CA LEU A 169 5.87 54.25 13.20
C LEU A 169 5.46 54.00 14.68
N LYS A 170 5.94 52.86 15.22
CA LYS A 170 7.16 52.87 16.06
C LYS A 170 7.92 51.52 16.13
N LYS A 171 9.24 51.64 16.31
CA LYS A 171 10.31 50.68 15.98
C LYS A 171 10.87 49.97 17.22
N GLN A 172 10.94 48.64 17.22
CA GLN A 172 11.85 47.76 18.00
C GLN A 172 11.78 46.35 17.38
N LYS A 173 12.68 45.96 16.47
CA LYS A 173 14.05 45.40 16.63
C LYS A 173 14.09 43.93 17.10
N LEU A 174 14.68 43.07 16.25
CA LEU A 174 15.19 41.69 16.42
C LEU A 174 14.30 40.50 15.96
N ALA A 175 14.61 40.07 14.72
CA ALA A 175 15.00 38.72 14.31
C ALA A 175 13.97 37.56 14.17
N SER A 176 14.16 36.85 13.04
CA SER A 176 13.86 35.43 12.74
C SER A 176 12.41 34.92 12.83
N GLU A 177 11.77 34.79 11.67
CA GLU A 177 10.88 33.66 11.32
C GLU A 177 11.08 33.26 9.85
N GLU A 178 12.26 32.70 9.54
CA GLU A 178 12.37 31.75 8.42
C GLU A 178 11.99 30.36 8.94
N GLY A 179 11.30 29.57 8.10
CA GLY A 179 10.67 28.33 8.53
C GLY A 179 11.66 27.34 9.13
N ALA A 180 11.48 27.03 10.42
CA ALA A 180 12.19 25.96 11.09
C ALA A 180 11.69 24.59 10.61
N GLU A 181 12.08 24.18 9.39
CA GLU A 181 12.12 22.76 9.06
C GLU A 181 13.08 22.11 10.05
N LEU A 182 12.55 21.30 10.96
CA LEU A 182 13.35 20.43 11.82
C LEU A 182 13.98 19.36 10.93
N GLN A 183 15.10 19.72 10.30
CA GLN A 183 15.99 18.84 9.58
C GLN A 183 16.60 17.87 10.58
N LEU A 184 15.88 16.77 10.81
CA LEU A 184 16.37 15.64 11.56
C LEU A 184 17.55 15.07 10.76
N GLU A 185 18.77 15.35 11.23
CA GLU A 185 20.00 15.05 10.51
C GLU A 185 20.29 13.54 10.53
N MET A 186 19.54 12.81 9.70
CA MET A 186 19.55 11.36 9.62
C MET A 186 20.77 10.85 8.85
N VAL A 187 21.96 10.98 9.45
CA VAL A 187 23.17 10.27 8.98
C VAL A 187 23.10 8.81 9.43
N ILE A 188 23.44 7.86 8.56
CA ILE A 188 23.75 6.50 9.02
C ILE A 188 25.23 6.45 9.41
N SER A 189 25.51 6.30 10.70
CA SER A 189 26.83 5.80 11.11
C SER A 189 26.89 4.28 10.93
N ALA A 190 28.03 3.76 10.49
CA ALA A 190 28.29 2.32 10.42
C ALA A 190 28.14 1.62 11.79
N SER A 191 28.26 2.35 12.91
CA SER A 191 27.99 1.84 14.27
C SER A 191 26.52 1.55 14.56
N ASP A 192 25.61 2.17 13.82
CA ASP A 192 24.17 2.15 14.10
C ASP A 192 23.44 1.09 13.25
N VAL A 193 24.11 0.61 12.20
CA VAL A 193 23.71 -0.49 11.32
C VAL A 193 23.88 -1.82 12.04
N LYS A 194 22.87 -2.70 11.97
CA LYS A 194 22.81 -3.94 12.76
C LYS A 194 22.43 -5.14 11.90
N GLU A 195 23.11 -6.26 12.11
CA GLU A 195 22.78 -7.60 11.57
C GLU A 195 21.48 -8.20 12.13
N LYS A 196 20.84 -7.51 13.08
CA LYS A 196 19.64 -7.96 13.80
C LYS A 196 18.64 -6.83 13.96
N TYR A 197 17.38 -7.11 13.66
CA TYR A 197 16.27 -6.25 14.06
C TYR A 197 15.69 -6.75 15.39
N LYS A 198 16.16 -6.15 16.49
CA LYS A 198 15.82 -6.52 17.88
C LYS A 198 16.28 -7.94 18.20
N ASP A 199 15.35 -8.87 18.40
CA ASP A 199 15.61 -10.30 18.64
C ASP A 199 15.67 -11.13 17.35
N ALA A 200 15.21 -10.59 16.21
CA ALA A 200 15.26 -11.27 14.92
C ALA A 200 16.63 -11.08 14.24
N THR A 201 17.18 -12.18 13.75
CA THR A 201 18.41 -12.21 12.94
C THR A 201 18.04 -11.98 11.48
N LEU A 202 18.83 -11.17 10.78
CA LEU A 202 18.63 -10.85 9.37
C LEU A 202 19.52 -11.75 8.49
N LEU A 203 19.16 -11.87 7.20
CA LEU A 203 20.02 -12.51 6.19
C LEU A 203 21.22 -11.61 5.87
N PRO A 204 22.36 -12.12 5.37
CA PRO A 204 23.64 -11.39 5.36
C PRO A 204 23.67 -10.01 4.69
N LYS A 205 22.88 -9.81 3.62
CA LYS A 205 22.73 -8.51 2.93
C LYS A 205 21.67 -7.59 3.56
N TRP A 206 20.92 -8.04 4.55
CA TRP A 206 19.86 -7.26 5.17
C TRP A 206 20.31 -6.70 6.51
N LYS A 207 20.16 -5.39 6.69
CA LYS A 207 20.57 -4.69 7.91
C LYS A 207 19.38 -3.95 8.52
N ALA A 208 19.50 -3.63 9.80
CA ALA A 208 18.57 -2.78 10.53
C ALA A 208 19.22 -1.46 10.92
N PHE A 209 18.44 -0.38 10.85
CA PHE A 209 18.77 0.94 11.40
C PHE A 209 17.51 1.51 12.03
N GLN A 210 17.57 1.96 13.29
CA GLN A 210 16.42 2.45 14.05
C GLN A 210 15.16 1.55 13.96
N THR A 211 14.12 1.97 13.22
CA THR A 211 12.85 1.25 12.99
C THR A 211 12.76 0.60 11.61
N ILE A 212 13.76 0.75 10.75
CA ILE A 212 13.80 0.15 9.41
C ILE A 212 14.67 -1.10 9.34
N ILE A 213 14.32 -1.97 8.40
CA ILE A 213 15.19 -3.00 7.83
C ILE A 213 15.41 -2.61 6.36
N PHE A 214 16.64 -2.71 5.86
CA PHE A 214 16.97 -2.42 4.46
C PHE A 214 17.88 -3.50 3.87
N LEU A 215 17.82 -3.65 2.54
CA LEU A 215 18.75 -4.46 1.77
C LEU A 215 19.98 -3.62 1.43
N GLU A 216 21.19 -4.11 1.68
CA GLU A 216 22.41 -3.42 1.27
C GLU A 216 22.52 -3.32 -0.25
N ARG A 217 23.25 -2.30 -0.71
CA ARG A 217 23.53 -2.09 -2.13
C ARG A 217 24.18 -3.34 -2.71
N ASP A 218 23.58 -3.87 -3.78
CA ASP A 218 24.22 -4.85 -4.63
C ASP A 218 25.22 -4.14 -5.55
N ASP A 219 26.37 -4.75 -5.85
CA ASP A 219 27.38 -4.19 -6.77
C ASP A 219 26.78 -3.85 -8.16
N CYS A 220 25.72 -4.56 -8.54
CA CYS A 220 25.01 -4.33 -9.80
C CYS A 220 24.00 -3.16 -9.76
N LEU A 221 23.67 -2.61 -8.58
CA LEU A 221 22.70 -1.51 -8.45
C LEU A 221 23.39 -0.16 -8.69
N HIS A 222 23.00 0.51 -9.77
CA HIS A 222 23.51 1.85 -10.07
C HIS A 222 22.70 2.96 -9.39
N ASP A 223 23.42 3.99 -8.92
CA ASP A 223 22.78 5.24 -8.51
C ASP A 223 22.29 6.04 -9.71
N SER A 224 21.22 6.81 -9.51
CA SER A 224 20.63 7.60 -10.59
C SER A 224 20.00 8.86 -10.04
N ARG A 225 19.88 9.86 -10.93
CA ARG A 225 19.01 11.01 -10.71
C ARG A 225 17.54 10.62 -10.87
N LYS A 226 17.23 9.57 -11.63
CA LYS A 226 15.86 9.11 -11.88
C LYS A 226 15.51 7.94 -10.97
N ILE A 227 14.53 8.12 -10.10
CA ILE A 227 14.08 7.13 -9.13
C ILE A 227 12.69 6.64 -9.53
N ALA A 228 12.58 5.34 -9.78
CA ALA A 228 11.29 4.66 -9.89
C ALA A 228 11.06 3.92 -8.57
N ALA A 229 10.15 4.43 -7.74
CA ALA A 229 9.90 3.92 -6.40
C ALA A 229 8.50 3.28 -6.30
N PHE A 230 8.38 2.22 -5.50
CA PHE A 230 7.19 1.36 -5.45
C PHE A 230 6.82 0.97 -4.00
N ASP A 231 5.54 0.75 -3.72
CA ASP A 231 5.13 -0.16 -2.63
C ASP A 231 5.31 -1.63 -3.08
N PHE A 232 5.11 -2.59 -2.16
CA PHE A 232 5.18 -4.02 -2.43
C PHE A 232 3.85 -4.76 -2.27
N ASP A 233 3.10 -4.56 -1.18
CA ASP A 233 1.97 -5.40 -0.77
C ASP A 233 0.64 -4.84 -1.31
N GLY A 234 0.32 -5.18 -2.56
CA GLY A 234 -0.82 -4.61 -3.30
C GLY A 234 -0.39 -3.86 -4.57
N CYS A 235 0.86 -3.37 -4.60
CA CYS A 235 1.46 -2.76 -5.79
C CYS A 235 2.22 -3.77 -6.66
N LEU A 236 3.34 -4.31 -6.18
CA LEU A 236 4.17 -5.23 -6.95
C LEU A 236 3.77 -6.71 -6.77
N ALA A 237 3.35 -7.06 -5.56
CA ALA A 237 3.00 -8.42 -5.17
C ALA A 237 1.59 -8.48 -4.59
N LYS A 238 0.80 -9.42 -5.08
CA LYS A 238 -0.46 -9.83 -4.46
C LYS A 238 -0.15 -10.78 -3.32
N THR A 239 -0.23 -10.29 -2.09
CA THR A 239 0.12 -11.04 -0.88
C THR A 239 -1.12 -11.48 -0.13
N SER A 240 -1.05 -12.63 0.54
CA SER A 240 -2.21 -13.22 1.19
C SER A 240 -2.24 -12.91 2.69
N VAL A 241 -3.23 -12.15 3.16
CA VAL A 241 -3.46 -11.98 4.61
C VAL A 241 -3.84 -13.29 5.34
N LYS A 242 -4.08 -14.39 4.60
CA LYS A 242 -4.46 -15.72 5.13
C LYS A 242 -3.31 -16.73 5.13
N ARG A 243 -2.23 -16.50 4.38
CA ARG A 243 -1.06 -17.40 4.29
C ARG A 243 0.18 -16.63 4.71
N VAL A 244 1.01 -17.24 5.56
CA VAL A 244 2.28 -16.66 6.03
C VAL A 244 3.42 -17.52 5.50
N GLY A 245 4.50 -16.91 5.04
CA GLY A 245 5.66 -17.59 4.45
C GLY A 245 6.35 -16.74 3.37
N ALA A 246 7.56 -17.14 2.98
CA ALA A 246 8.34 -16.50 1.90
C ALA A 246 7.66 -16.63 0.52
N ASP A 247 6.90 -17.70 0.31
CA ASP A 247 6.22 -18.02 -0.96
C ASP A 247 4.72 -17.65 -0.95
N ALA A 248 4.26 -16.92 0.08
CA ALA A 248 2.84 -16.58 0.28
C ALA A 248 2.34 -15.41 -0.60
N TRP A 249 2.84 -15.31 -1.82
CA TRP A 249 2.61 -14.20 -2.75
C TRP A 249 2.46 -14.67 -4.21
N SER A 250 2.00 -13.76 -5.08
CA SER A 250 2.15 -13.85 -6.54
C SER A 250 2.42 -12.44 -7.08
N LEU A 251 2.84 -12.31 -8.34
CA LEU A 251 2.82 -11.00 -9.01
C LEU A 251 1.42 -10.37 -8.91
N MET A 252 1.38 -9.04 -8.79
CA MET A 252 0.12 -8.29 -8.86
C MET A 252 -0.38 -8.22 -10.32
N TYR A 253 0.52 -7.91 -11.27
CA TYR A 253 0.29 -7.94 -12.72
C TYR A 253 1.40 -8.70 -13.45
N PRO A 254 1.10 -9.46 -14.53
CA PRO A 254 2.11 -10.20 -15.29
C PRO A 254 3.19 -9.33 -15.96
N SER A 255 2.87 -8.07 -16.28
CA SER A 255 3.74 -7.09 -16.95
C SER A 255 4.85 -6.50 -16.07
N ILE A 256 4.77 -6.66 -14.74
CA ILE A 256 5.70 -6.05 -13.78
C ILE A 256 7.18 -6.37 -14.07
N PRO A 257 7.59 -7.64 -14.31
CA PRO A 257 9.00 -7.95 -14.55
C PRO A 257 9.56 -7.22 -15.77
N GLU A 258 8.79 -7.14 -16.87
CA GLU A 258 9.22 -6.49 -18.10
C GLU A 258 9.27 -4.96 -17.95
N LYS A 259 8.27 -4.36 -17.28
CA LYS A 259 8.26 -2.91 -16.98
C LYS A 259 9.42 -2.50 -16.08
N LEU A 260 9.70 -3.24 -15.00
CA LEU A 260 10.87 -2.97 -14.14
C LEU A 260 12.20 -3.16 -14.89
N GLN A 261 12.29 -4.16 -15.78
CA GLN A 261 13.45 -4.35 -16.66
C GLN A 261 13.63 -3.21 -17.67
N SER A 262 12.56 -2.62 -18.20
CA SER A 262 12.63 -1.46 -19.09
C SER A 262 13.15 -0.23 -18.34
N LEU A 263 12.53 0.10 -17.20
CA LEU A 263 12.96 1.21 -16.34
C LEU A 263 14.44 1.10 -15.95
N TYR A 264 14.91 -0.10 -15.60
CA TYR A 264 16.33 -0.28 -15.27
C TYR A 264 17.25 0.00 -16.47
N LYS A 265 16.89 -0.48 -17.68
CA LYS A 265 17.63 -0.20 -18.92
C LYS A 265 17.60 1.28 -19.31
N GLU A 266 16.51 1.97 -18.99
CA GLU A 266 16.35 3.42 -19.17
C GLU A 266 17.14 4.24 -18.15
N GLY A 267 17.84 3.59 -17.20
CA GLY A 267 18.68 4.24 -16.20
C GLY A 267 17.91 4.74 -14.97
N TYR A 268 16.73 4.19 -14.68
CA TYR A 268 16.09 4.39 -13.39
C TYR A 268 16.72 3.50 -12.33
N LYS A 269 16.96 4.08 -11.15
CA LYS A 269 17.18 3.31 -9.94
C LYS A 269 15.84 2.84 -9.39
N LEU A 270 15.72 1.53 -9.17
CA LEU A 270 14.51 0.90 -8.66
C LEU A 270 14.56 0.83 -7.13
N VAL A 271 13.50 1.32 -6.47
CA VAL A 271 13.42 1.32 -5.00
C VAL A 271 12.06 0.80 -4.51
N ILE A 272 12.05 -0.05 -3.49
CA ILE A 272 10.84 -0.49 -2.79
C ILE A 272 10.80 0.15 -1.39
N PHE A 273 9.70 0.84 -1.10
CA PHE A 273 9.38 1.42 0.20
C PHE A 273 8.11 0.76 0.75
N THR A 274 8.22 -0.03 1.81
CA THR A 274 7.09 -0.86 2.27
C THR A 274 6.89 -0.85 3.79
N ASN A 275 5.63 -0.88 4.22
CA ASN A 275 5.18 -0.70 5.60
C ASN A 275 4.83 -2.05 6.27
N GLU A 276 5.72 -2.68 7.06
CA GLU A 276 5.49 -4.01 7.65
C GLU A 276 5.35 -3.97 9.18
N SER A 277 4.20 -3.48 9.66
CA SER A 277 3.92 -3.37 11.10
C SER A 277 3.86 -4.72 11.84
N ASN A 278 3.80 -5.86 11.16
CA ASN A 278 3.75 -7.17 11.83
C ASN A 278 5.07 -7.51 12.50
N ILE A 279 6.21 -7.06 11.95
CA ILE A 279 7.54 -7.25 12.54
C ILE A 279 7.61 -6.62 13.94
N GLU A 280 7.07 -5.41 14.15
CA GLU A 280 7.05 -4.82 15.49
C GLU A 280 5.92 -5.36 16.38
N ARG A 281 4.72 -5.58 15.81
CA ARG A 281 3.55 -6.04 16.58
C ARG A 281 3.71 -7.46 17.12
N TRP A 282 4.26 -8.39 16.34
CA TRP A 282 4.30 -9.81 16.68
C TRP A 282 5.59 -10.20 17.41
N LYS A 283 5.82 -9.64 18.59
CA LYS A 283 7.06 -9.84 19.38
C LYS A 283 7.50 -11.32 19.46
N ASN A 284 6.59 -12.21 19.84
CA ASN A 284 6.86 -13.66 20.00
C ASN A 284 6.96 -14.44 18.67
N LYS A 285 6.76 -13.79 17.52
CA LYS A 285 6.87 -14.36 16.17
C LYS A 285 7.68 -13.44 15.24
N ARG A 286 8.54 -12.58 15.80
CA ARG A 286 9.21 -11.53 15.03
C ARG A 286 10.09 -12.11 13.92
N GLN A 287 10.87 -13.15 14.24
CA GLN A 287 11.68 -13.87 13.24
C GLN A 287 10.81 -14.34 12.07
N ALA A 288 9.71 -15.07 12.33
CA ALA A 288 8.82 -15.55 11.27
C ALA A 288 8.15 -14.42 10.45
N ALA A 289 7.91 -13.24 11.05
CA ALA A 289 7.41 -12.07 10.32
C ALA A 289 8.50 -11.46 9.41
N VAL A 290 9.74 -11.37 9.91
CA VAL A 290 10.92 -10.94 9.17
C VAL A 290 11.20 -11.90 8.00
N ASP A 291 11.31 -13.20 8.28
CA ASP A 291 11.55 -14.25 7.27
C ASP A 291 10.48 -14.24 6.17
N SER A 292 9.21 -14.10 6.56
CA SER A 292 8.11 -14.04 5.60
C SER A 292 8.10 -12.76 4.77
N LYS A 293 8.58 -11.61 5.28
CA LYS A 293 8.67 -10.38 4.49
C LYS A 293 9.90 -10.35 3.60
N ILE A 294 11.08 -10.63 4.17
CA ILE A 294 12.35 -10.70 3.44
C ILE A 294 12.31 -11.76 2.35
N GLY A 295 11.85 -12.99 2.66
CA GLY A 295 11.77 -14.05 1.67
C GLY A 295 10.82 -13.73 0.50
N ARG A 296 9.71 -13.03 0.75
CA ARG A 296 8.83 -12.52 -0.33
C ARG A 296 9.56 -11.52 -1.24
N LEU A 297 10.36 -10.63 -0.65
CA LEU A 297 11.12 -9.60 -1.37
C LEU A 297 12.28 -10.21 -2.18
N GLU A 298 13.06 -11.13 -1.59
CA GLU A 298 14.13 -11.83 -2.30
C GLU A 298 13.59 -12.70 -3.44
N ASN A 299 12.52 -13.46 -3.20
CA ASN A 299 11.85 -14.25 -4.24
C ASN A 299 11.34 -13.35 -5.39
N PHE A 300 10.82 -12.15 -5.08
CA PHE A 300 10.41 -11.18 -6.09
C PHE A 300 11.60 -10.63 -6.89
N ILE A 301 12.68 -10.20 -6.24
CA ILE A 301 13.89 -9.67 -6.88
C ILE A 301 14.51 -10.73 -7.82
N ASN A 302 14.62 -11.98 -7.35
CA ASN A 302 15.10 -13.11 -8.14
C ASN A 302 14.22 -13.40 -9.37
N LEU A 303 12.90 -13.16 -9.28
CA LEU A 303 11.97 -13.35 -10.38
C LEU A 303 12.04 -12.22 -11.42
N VAL A 304 12.16 -10.96 -11.00
CA VAL A 304 12.24 -9.81 -11.92
C VAL A 304 13.62 -9.60 -12.52
N LYS A 305 14.68 -10.16 -11.91
CA LYS A 305 16.07 -10.18 -12.43
C LYS A 305 16.66 -8.78 -12.71
N VAL A 306 16.29 -7.81 -11.88
CA VAL A 306 16.91 -6.48 -11.82
C VAL A 306 17.27 -6.15 -10.39
N PRO A 307 18.36 -5.40 -10.15
CA PRO A 307 18.73 -4.97 -8.81
C PRO A 307 17.71 -3.92 -8.32
N ILE A 308 17.27 -4.05 -7.06
CA ILE A 308 16.28 -3.18 -6.43
C ILE A 308 16.75 -2.86 -5.02
N GLN A 309 16.79 -1.57 -4.67
CA GLN A 309 17.01 -1.11 -3.30
C GLN A 309 15.74 -1.32 -2.48
N VAL A 310 15.81 -1.86 -1.26
CA VAL A 310 14.61 -2.11 -0.44
C VAL A 310 14.72 -1.50 0.94
N PHE A 311 13.64 -0.85 1.39
CA PHE A 311 13.45 -0.36 2.75
C PHE A 311 12.09 -0.82 3.31
N ILE A 312 12.12 -1.34 4.52
CA ILE A 312 10.97 -1.88 5.26
C ILE A 312 10.80 -1.09 6.56
N ALA A 313 9.75 -0.28 6.66
CA ALA A 313 9.38 0.39 7.89
C ALA A 313 8.63 -0.59 8.82
N CYS A 314 9.33 -1.08 9.86
CA CYS A 314 8.80 -2.09 10.78
C CYS A 314 7.79 -1.51 11.79
N GLY A 315 7.81 -0.18 11.98
CA GLY A 315 6.94 0.51 12.94
C GLY A 315 7.53 0.62 14.36
N VAL A 316 6.79 1.33 15.20
CA VAL A 316 7.05 1.45 16.65
C VAL A 316 5.98 0.73 17.47
N SER A 317 6.36 0.26 18.66
CA SER A 317 5.40 -0.22 19.67
C SER A 317 4.40 0.87 20.06
N SER A 318 3.15 0.47 20.33
CA SER A 318 2.07 1.36 20.75
C SER A 318 2.44 2.25 21.94
N GLY A 319 2.08 3.53 21.87
CA GLY A 319 2.41 4.53 22.91
C GLY A 319 3.75 5.26 22.71
N LYS A 320 4.50 4.94 21.65
CA LYS A 320 5.65 5.76 21.20
C LYS A 320 5.19 6.85 20.20
N PRO A 321 5.98 7.93 20.01
CA PRO A 321 5.76 8.90 18.92
C PRO A 321 5.74 8.21 17.55
N GLU A 322 5.13 8.85 16.56
CA GLU A 322 5.01 8.31 15.20
C GLU A 322 6.37 7.94 14.61
N ASP A 323 6.42 6.83 13.88
CA ASP A 323 7.63 6.35 13.22
C ASP A 323 7.95 7.23 12.00
N PRO A 324 9.04 8.02 11.98
CA PRO A 324 9.34 8.94 10.88
C PRO A 324 9.68 8.21 9.57
N PHE A 325 9.99 6.92 9.63
CA PHE A 325 10.23 6.08 8.45
C PHE A 325 8.95 5.47 7.89
N ARG A 326 7.85 5.45 8.65
CA ARG A 326 6.61 4.82 8.21
C ARG A 326 5.84 5.74 7.27
N LYS A 327 5.56 5.26 6.04
CA LYS A 327 4.67 5.97 5.09
C LYS A 327 3.34 6.30 5.78
N PRO A 328 2.84 7.54 5.72
CA PRO A 328 3.21 8.58 4.74
C PRO A 328 4.42 9.46 5.07
N LYS A 329 5.12 9.27 6.19
CA LYS A 329 6.30 10.09 6.53
C LYS A 329 7.46 9.81 5.55
N PRO A 330 8.25 10.83 5.14
CA PRO A 330 9.29 10.68 4.11
C PRO A 330 10.60 10.06 4.60
N GLY A 331 10.71 9.53 5.83
CA GLY A 331 12.00 9.12 6.40
C GLY A 331 12.73 8.03 5.62
N MET A 332 12.02 7.06 5.02
CA MET A 332 12.66 6.09 4.12
C MET A 332 13.16 6.73 2.82
N TRP A 333 12.51 7.79 2.31
CA TRP A 333 13.03 8.54 1.16
C TRP A 333 14.28 9.32 1.54
N LYS A 334 14.21 10.15 2.59
CA LYS A 334 15.32 11.02 3.04
C LYS A 334 16.60 10.23 3.31
N ILE A 335 16.49 9.00 3.86
CA ILE A 335 17.66 8.13 4.07
C ILE A 335 18.18 7.49 2.78
N MET A 336 17.30 7.12 1.84
CA MET A 336 17.69 6.59 0.52
C MET A 336 18.48 7.63 -0.28
N GLU A 337 17.97 8.86 -0.34
CA GLU A 337 18.58 9.97 -1.07
C GLU A 337 19.96 10.33 -0.49
N LYS A 338 20.04 10.52 0.83
CA LYS A 338 21.27 10.94 1.52
C LYS A 338 22.36 9.87 1.55
N GLU A 339 22.01 8.65 1.94
CA GLU A 339 23.00 7.61 2.28
C GLU A 339 23.17 6.57 1.16
N PHE A 340 22.12 6.32 0.38
CA PHE A 340 22.13 5.25 -0.62
C PHE A 340 22.22 5.75 -2.07
N ASN A 341 22.30 7.05 -2.36
CA ASN A 341 22.36 7.60 -3.74
C ASN A 341 23.71 8.27 -4.12
N SER A 342 24.78 8.03 -3.36
CA SER A 342 26.12 8.62 -3.57
C SER A 342 26.14 10.15 -3.75
N GLY A 343 25.21 10.86 -3.11
CA GLY A 343 25.08 12.32 -3.23
C GLY A 343 24.60 12.82 -4.60
N LEU A 344 24.12 11.95 -5.49
CA LEU A 344 23.47 12.38 -6.73
C LEU A 344 22.09 12.98 -6.41
N PRO A 345 21.81 14.24 -6.80
CA PRO A 345 20.53 14.86 -6.58
C PRO A 345 19.45 14.18 -7.43
N VAL A 346 18.29 13.93 -6.84
CA VAL A 346 17.15 13.34 -7.54
C VAL A 346 16.50 14.38 -8.46
N ASP A 347 16.20 13.94 -9.69
CA ASP A 347 15.36 14.64 -10.65
C ASP A 347 13.91 14.32 -10.32
N MET A 348 13.22 15.24 -9.65
CA MET A 348 11.86 15.02 -9.15
C MET A 348 10.82 14.97 -10.28
N ASP A 349 11.04 15.68 -11.37
CA ASP A 349 10.14 15.70 -12.53
C ASP A 349 10.16 14.37 -13.30
N GLN A 350 11.33 13.70 -13.31
CA GLN A 350 11.47 12.37 -13.90
C GLN A 350 11.27 11.22 -12.90
N SER A 351 11.19 11.49 -11.59
CA SER A 351 11.00 10.46 -10.56
C SER A 351 9.55 10.29 -10.16
N PHE A 352 9.18 9.08 -9.72
CA PHE A 352 7.79 8.77 -9.39
C PHE A 352 7.64 7.68 -8.32
N TYR A 353 6.44 7.65 -7.72
CA TYR A 353 6.01 6.62 -6.78
C TYR A 353 4.78 5.86 -7.29
N VAL A 354 4.75 4.54 -7.14
CA VAL A 354 3.59 3.69 -7.48
C VAL A 354 3.15 2.88 -6.25
N GLY A 355 1.88 3.01 -5.84
CA GLY A 355 1.36 2.33 -4.65
C GLY A 355 -0.17 2.21 -4.63
N ASP A 356 -0.71 1.18 -3.96
CA ASP A 356 -2.16 0.92 -3.92
C ASP A 356 -2.89 1.79 -2.88
N ALA A 357 -2.18 2.31 -1.87
CA ALA A 357 -2.77 3.13 -0.81
C ALA A 357 -2.98 4.58 -1.26
N ALA A 358 -3.89 4.77 -2.23
CA ALA A 358 -4.20 6.06 -2.86
C ALA A 358 -5.41 6.80 -2.24
N GLY A 359 -5.95 6.31 -1.12
CA GLY A 359 -7.04 6.98 -0.39
C GLY A 359 -8.42 6.90 -1.07
N ARG A 360 -8.59 6.04 -2.08
CA ARG A 360 -9.85 5.84 -2.80
C ARG A 360 -10.84 5.04 -1.91
N PRO A 361 -12.16 5.03 -2.21
CA PRO A 361 -13.17 4.44 -1.31
C PRO A 361 -13.00 2.97 -0.91
N ASN A 362 -12.22 2.19 -1.66
CA ASN A 362 -11.91 0.79 -1.39
C ASN A 362 -10.45 0.54 -0.98
N ASP A 363 -9.61 1.57 -0.96
CA ASP A 363 -8.20 1.42 -0.56
C ASP A 363 -8.09 1.20 0.94
N HIS A 364 -7.08 0.45 1.36
CA HIS A 364 -6.88 0.12 2.76
C HIS A 364 -6.33 1.31 3.59
N SER A 365 -5.70 2.29 2.92
CA SER A 365 -5.21 3.55 3.46
C SER A 365 -4.89 4.56 2.34
N ASP A 366 -4.42 5.74 2.72
CA ASP A 366 -3.91 6.81 1.86
C ASP A 366 -2.39 7.01 2.00
N ALA A 367 -1.69 5.99 2.53
CA ALA A 367 -0.29 6.10 2.94
C ALA A 367 0.70 6.28 1.78
N ASP A 368 0.35 5.85 0.56
CA ASP A 368 1.25 5.87 -0.60
C ASP A 368 1.16 7.19 -1.36
N ILE A 369 -0.07 7.67 -1.61
CA ILE A 369 -0.27 9.00 -2.21
C ILE A 369 0.30 10.09 -1.31
N LYS A 370 0.03 10.04 0.01
CA LYS A 370 0.59 11.00 0.97
C LYS A 370 2.10 10.87 1.17
N PHE A 371 2.69 9.70 0.92
CA PHE A 371 4.15 9.57 0.88
C PHE A 371 4.73 10.26 -0.35
N ALA A 372 4.11 10.08 -1.52
CA ALA A 372 4.51 10.77 -2.74
C ALA A 372 4.38 12.30 -2.60
N GLU A 373 3.25 12.78 -2.07
CA GLU A 373 3.02 14.21 -1.75
C GLU A 373 4.06 14.77 -0.78
N ALA A 374 4.36 14.06 0.33
CA ALA A 374 5.32 14.49 1.33
C ALA A 374 6.79 14.49 0.85
N VAL A 375 7.06 13.86 -0.29
CA VAL A 375 8.37 13.84 -0.96
C VAL A 375 8.40 14.78 -2.17
N GLY A 376 7.26 15.09 -2.78
CA GLY A 376 7.16 15.84 -4.04
C GLY A 376 7.29 14.98 -5.30
N LEU A 377 6.95 13.69 -5.23
CA LEU A 377 6.99 12.77 -6.37
C LEU A 377 5.68 12.74 -7.15
N LYS A 378 5.77 12.54 -8.47
CA LYS A 378 4.61 12.13 -9.26
C LYS A 378 4.10 10.77 -8.78
N PHE A 379 2.79 10.63 -8.59
CA PHE A 379 2.15 9.41 -8.11
C PHE A 379 1.37 8.69 -9.21
N TYR A 380 1.35 7.36 -9.16
CA TYR A 380 0.50 6.50 -10.00
C TYR A 380 -0.08 5.35 -9.16
N VAL A 381 -1.27 4.87 -9.52
CA VAL A 381 -1.81 3.61 -8.96
C VAL A 381 -1.36 2.40 -9.79
N PRO A 382 -1.24 1.19 -9.20
CA PRO A 382 -0.68 0.02 -9.86
C PRO A 382 -1.44 -0.41 -11.12
N GLU A 383 -2.76 -0.32 -11.11
CA GLU A 383 -3.63 -0.63 -12.23
C GLU A 383 -3.46 0.32 -13.42
N GLU A 384 -3.17 1.60 -13.20
CA GLU A 384 -2.91 2.58 -14.26
C GLU A 384 -1.49 2.44 -14.81
N TYR A 385 -0.53 2.07 -13.94
CA TYR A 385 0.88 2.00 -14.31
C TYR A 385 1.27 0.68 -14.98
N PHE A 386 0.78 -0.45 -14.46
CA PHE A 386 1.19 -1.78 -14.91
C PHE A 386 0.27 -2.41 -15.94
N ILE A 387 -1.04 -2.11 -15.96
CA ILE A 387 -1.92 -2.59 -17.03
C ILE A 387 -1.68 -1.72 -18.27
N ASP A 388 -1.37 -2.34 -19.40
CA ASP A 388 -1.24 -1.61 -20.67
C ASP A 388 -2.61 -1.21 -21.20
N SER A 389 -2.74 0.04 -21.62
CA SER A 389 -3.89 0.52 -22.38
C SER A 389 -3.80 -0.01 -23.82
N ASN A 390 -4.30 -1.23 -24.04
CA ASN A 390 -4.46 -1.85 -25.36
C ASN A 390 -5.44 -1.07 -26.25
#